data_AF-A0A7Y5QPJ1-F1
#
_entry.id   AF-A0A7Y5QPJ1-F1
#
_cell.length_a   1.000
_cell.length_b   1.000
_cell.length_c   1.000
_cell.angle_alpha   90.00
_cell.angle_beta   90.00
_cell.angle_gamma   90.00
#
_symmetry.space_group_name_H-M   'P 1'
#
loop_
_entity.id
_entity.type
_entity.pdbx_description
1 polymer ?
#
loop_
_entity_poly.entity_id
_entity_poly.type
_entity_poly.pdbx_seq_one_letter_code
_entity_poly.pdbx_strand_id
1 'polypeptide(L)'
;MICATPQTAQQWSNMPAAQTELFGTTWARRRVDLSDVSEFRLTVNQSVAGAAGAFVRLRYSVDGGTNWADAETGGPVADLDVGTGTGMKTGAWGSLVEEARGDVLLRLDGQDGNGVADPSFRYIGIELR
;
A
#
# COMPACT_ATOMS: atom_id res chain seq x y z
N MET A 1 12.39 -11.94 12.73
CA MET A 1 13.10 -11.83 11.44
C MET A 1 13.66 -10.41 11.36
N ILE A 2 14.99 -10.22 11.31
CA ILE A 2 15.56 -8.89 11.03
C ILE A 2 15.70 -8.81 9.51
N CYS A 3 14.78 -8.10 8.86
CA CYS A 3 14.85 -7.82 7.43
C CYS A 3 15.70 -6.57 7.23
N ALA A 4 16.86 -6.70 6.59
CA ALA A 4 17.63 -5.55 6.10
C ALA A 4 16.96 -5.02 4.83
N THR A 5 16.54 -3.76 4.86
CA THR A 5 15.89 -3.08 3.73
C THR A 5 16.95 -2.36 2.88
N PRO A 6 16.69 -2.04 1.60
CA PRO A 6 17.68 -1.45 0.70
C PRO A 6 18.35 -0.19 1.27
N GLN A 7 19.65 -0.02 0.97
CA GLN A 7 20.49 1.11 1.42
C GLN A 7 19.97 2.46 0.91
N THR A 8 19.28 2.46 -0.24
CA THR A 8 18.69 3.65 -0.87
C THR A 8 17.17 3.58 -0.83
N ALA A 9 16.52 4.67 -0.40
CA ALA A 9 15.06 4.78 -0.43
C ALA A 9 14.57 4.83 -1.89
N GLN A 10 13.50 4.11 -2.19
CA GLN A 10 12.82 4.19 -3.48
C GLN A 10 11.92 5.41 -3.50
N GLN A 11 12.17 6.33 -4.42
CA GLN A 11 11.37 7.54 -4.62
C GLN A 11 10.17 7.26 -5.52
N TRP A 12 9.01 7.80 -5.14
CA TRP A 12 7.87 7.96 -6.02
C TRP A 12 7.86 9.38 -6.55
N SER A 13 8.41 9.54 -7.75
CA SER A 13 8.48 10.87 -8.36
C SER A 13 7.09 11.40 -8.70
N ASN A 14 6.79 12.64 -8.29
CA ASN A 14 5.56 13.36 -8.58
C ASN A 14 4.30 12.53 -8.26
N MET A 15 4.16 12.07 -7.01
CA MET A 15 3.03 11.22 -6.61
C MET A 15 1.68 11.85 -7.06
N PRO A 16 0.91 11.17 -7.93
CA PRO A 16 -0.31 11.73 -8.49
C PRO A 16 -1.41 11.98 -7.43
N ALA A 17 -2.28 12.96 -7.71
CA ALA A 17 -3.51 13.14 -6.93
C ALA A 17 -4.51 11.99 -7.15
N ALA A 18 -4.58 11.48 -8.38
CA ALA A 18 -5.42 10.34 -8.71
C ALA A 18 -4.87 9.04 -8.10
N GLN A 19 -5.77 8.10 -7.80
CA GLN A 19 -5.40 6.76 -7.39
C GLN A 19 -4.57 6.07 -8.47
N THR A 20 -3.31 5.75 -8.17
CA THR A 20 -2.39 5.09 -9.10
C THR A 20 -1.57 4.04 -8.37
N GLU A 21 -1.14 3.02 -9.11
CA GLU A 21 -0.30 1.97 -8.56
C GLU A 21 1.05 2.55 -8.09
N LEU A 22 1.53 2.04 -6.97
CA LEU A 22 2.77 2.47 -6.31
C LEU A 22 3.92 2.59 -7.32
N PHE A 23 4.55 3.77 -7.35
CA PHE A 23 5.64 4.13 -8.29
C PHE A 23 5.25 4.13 -9.79
N GLY A 24 3.96 4.07 -10.13
CA GLY A 24 3.50 4.05 -11.52
C GLY A 24 3.92 2.80 -12.30
N THR A 25 4.02 1.66 -11.62
CA THR A 25 4.63 0.44 -12.17
C THR A 25 4.04 -0.82 -11.54
N THR A 26 4.33 -1.99 -12.10
CA THR A 26 3.64 -3.26 -11.78
C THR A 26 4.53 -4.31 -11.10
N TRP A 27 5.82 -4.05 -10.92
CA TRP A 27 6.77 -5.04 -10.37
C TRP A 27 6.52 -5.40 -8.89
N ALA A 28 5.80 -4.54 -8.18
CA ALA A 28 5.46 -4.71 -6.77
C ALA A 28 4.23 -5.60 -6.53
N ARG A 29 3.53 -6.03 -7.59
CA ARG A 29 2.38 -6.94 -7.46
C ARG A 29 2.81 -8.29 -6.86
N ARG A 30 1.93 -8.89 -6.05
CA ARG A 30 2.18 -10.18 -5.41
C ARG A 30 0.95 -11.06 -5.49
N ARG A 31 1.14 -12.32 -5.88
CA ARG A 31 0.11 -13.35 -5.77
C ARG A 31 0.21 -14.00 -4.40
N VAL A 32 -0.91 -14.16 -3.72
CA VAL A 32 -0.96 -14.70 -2.36
C VAL A 32 -2.32 -15.36 -2.12
N ASP A 33 -2.30 -16.43 -1.34
CA ASP A 33 -3.52 -17.05 -0.81
C ASP A 33 -3.90 -16.40 0.53
N LEU A 34 -5.08 -15.78 0.57
CA LEU A 34 -5.65 -15.10 1.73
C LEU A 34 -6.85 -15.85 2.33
N SER A 35 -7.06 -17.13 2.00
CA SER A 35 -8.22 -17.91 2.46
C SER A 35 -8.39 -17.87 3.99
N ASP A 36 -7.28 -17.94 4.73
CA ASP A 36 -7.27 -17.93 6.20
C ASP A 36 -7.01 -16.55 6.83
N VAL A 37 -6.97 -15.50 6.02
CA VAL A 37 -6.73 -14.12 6.49
C VAL A 37 -8.05 -13.40 6.71
N SER A 38 -8.13 -12.64 7.78
CA SER A 38 -9.33 -11.87 8.17
C SER A 38 -9.05 -10.36 8.24
N GLU A 39 -7.81 -9.96 8.52
CA GLU A 39 -7.42 -8.57 8.64
C GLU A 39 -6.05 -8.32 8.02
N PHE A 40 -5.82 -7.08 7.62
CA PHE A 40 -4.51 -6.61 7.18
C PHE A 40 -4.17 -5.24 7.76
N ARG A 41 -2.88 -4.89 7.74
CA ARG A 41 -2.42 -3.51 7.93
C ARG A 41 -1.19 -3.23 7.10
N LEU A 42 -0.95 -1.94 6.83
CA LEU A 42 0.22 -1.49 6.11
C LEU A 42 1.29 -0.94 7.06
N THR A 43 2.54 -1.17 6.71
CA THR A 43 3.69 -0.64 7.44
C THR A 43 4.72 -0.09 6.45
N VAL A 44 5.27 1.09 6.73
CA VAL A 44 6.33 1.71 5.91
C VAL A 44 7.48 2.22 6.76
N ASN A 45 8.67 2.29 6.16
CA ASN A 45 9.75 3.14 6.63
C ASN A 45 9.94 4.26 5.60
N GLN A 46 9.39 5.43 5.91
CA GLN A 46 9.33 6.57 5.01
C GLN A 46 10.52 7.52 5.24
N SER A 47 11.22 7.89 4.18
CA SER A 47 12.37 8.82 4.24
C SER A 47 12.00 10.24 3.84
N VAL A 48 11.01 10.41 2.95
CA VAL A 48 10.46 11.72 2.55
C VAL A 48 8.93 11.62 2.56
N ALA A 49 8.29 12.61 3.18
CA ALA A 49 6.83 12.74 3.22
C ALA A 49 6.27 13.11 1.84
N GLY A 50 5.05 12.65 1.55
CA GLY A 50 4.29 13.05 0.38
C GLY A 50 3.56 14.39 0.59
N ALA A 51 2.61 14.68 -0.29
CA ALA A 51 1.69 15.80 -0.09
C ALA A 51 0.79 15.54 1.13
N ALA A 52 0.43 16.57 1.88
CA ALA A 52 -0.48 16.42 3.02
C ALA A 52 -1.82 15.81 2.57
N GLY A 53 -2.28 14.79 3.30
CA GLY A 53 -3.47 14.01 2.94
C GLY A 53 -3.18 12.79 2.06
N ALA A 54 -1.99 12.67 1.48
CA ALA A 54 -1.63 11.50 0.67
C ALA A 54 -1.58 10.22 1.52
N PHE A 55 -2.09 9.12 0.98
CA PHE A 55 -2.08 7.82 1.63
C PHE A 55 -1.74 6.70 0.64
N VAL A 56 -1.42 5.52 1.18
CA VAL A 56 -1.29 4.27 0.43
C VAL A 56 -2.33 3.27 0.91
N ARG A 57 -2.85 2.45 -0.01
CA ARG A 57 -3.88 1.45 0.26
C ARG A 57 -3.64 0.13 -0.44
N LEU A 58 -4.19 -0.94 0.13
CA LEU A 58 -4.15 -2.27 -0.46
C LEU A 58 -5.31 -2.47 -1.44
N ARG A 59 -4.97 -2.92 -2.64
CA ARG A 59 -5.94 -3.34 -3.66
C ARG A 59 -5.72 -4.79 -4.03
N TYR A 60 -6.80 -5.49 -4.36
CA TYR A 60 -6.75 -6.88 -4.79
C TYR A 60 -7.39 -7.07 -6.17
N SER A 61 -7.05 -8.17 -6.81
CA SER A 61 -7.63 -8.62 -8.09
C SER A 61 -7.79 -10.13 -8.08
N VAL A 62 -8.98 -10.58 -8.50
CA VAL A 62 -9.34 -12.00 -8.66
C VAL A 62 -9.26 -12.47 -10.12
N ASP A 63 -8.93 -11.58 -11.06
CA ASP A 63 -9.01 -11.82 -12.51
C ASP A 63 -7.66 -11.63 -13.24
N GLY A 64 -6.56 -11.83 -12.50
CA GLY A 64 -5.22 -11.73 -13.06
C GLY A 64 -4.73 -10.29 -13.27
N GLY A 65 -5.36 -9.31 -12.61
CA GLY A 65 -4.95 -7.91 -12.60
C GLY A 65 -5.62 -7.05 -13.66
N THR A 66 -6.74 -7.49 -14.23
CA THR A 66 -7.54 -6.72 -15.18
C THR A 66 -8.40 -5.72 -14.42
N ASN A 67 -9.12 -6.19 -13.40
CA ASN A 67 -9.91 -5.37 -12.50
C ASN A 67 -9.30 -5.41 -11.09
N TRP A 68 -9.38 -4.27 -10.40
CA TRP A 68 -8.83 -4.10 -9.06
C TRP A 68 -9.88 -3.48 -8.15
N ALA A 69 -10.01 -3.98 -6.92
CA ALA A 69 -10.94 -3.50 -5.90
C ALA A 69 -10.22 -3.23 -4.58
N ASP A 70 -10.88 -2.52 -3.67
CA ASP A 70 -10.37 -2.24 -2.32
C ASP A 70 -10.33 -3.50 -1.48
N ALA A 71 -9.20 -3.79 -0.85
CA ALA A 71 -9.06 -4.98 -0.02
C ALA A 71 -9.81 -4.86 1.33
N GLU A 72 -10.25 -3.66 1.70
CA GLU A 72 -10.87 -3.40 3.00
C GLU A 72 -12.40 -3.30 2.92
N THR A 73 -13.08 -3.90 3.90
CA THR A 73 -14.53 -3.72 4.11
C THR A 73 -14.80 -2.60 5.10
N GLY A 74 -15.78 -1.73 4.79
CA GLY A 74 -16.32 -0.77 5.76
C GLY A 74 -15.64 0.60 5.80
N GLY A 75 -14.63 0.84 4.97
CA GLY A 75 -13.97 2.15 4.85
C GLY A 75 -12.44 2.05 4.90
N PRO A 76 -11.71 3.18 4.86
CA PRO A 76 -10.25 3.22 4.73
C PRO A 76 -9.55 3.21 6.11
N VAL A 77 -9.81 2.22 6.98
CA VAL A 77 -9.16 2.15 8.30
C VAL A 77 -7.71 1.67 8.18
N ALA A 78 -7.40 0.77 7.24
CA ALA A 78 -6.06 0.27 6.98
C ALA A 78 -5.25 1.13 5.99
N ASP A 79 -5.86 2.12 5.35
CA ASP A 79 -5.17 3.10 4.53
C ASP A 79 -4.12 3.83 5.38
N LEU A 80 -2.89 3.89 4.89
CA LEU A 80 -1.76 4.42 5.64
C LEU A 80 -1.40 5.80 5.12
N ASP A 81 -1.52 6.81 5.99
CA ASP A 81 -1.01 8.16 5.71
C ASP A 81 0.47 8.09 5.31
N VAL A 82 0.80 8.75 4.21
CA VAL A 82 2.18 8.99 3.74
C VAL A 82 2.42 10.49 3.50
N GLY A 83 1.43 11.35 3.77
CA GLY A 83 1.54 12.80 3.63
C GLY A 83 2.14 13.50 4.85
N THR A 84 2.13 12.86 6.02
CA THR A 84 2.55 13.49 7.28
C THR A 84 3.74 12.76 7.91
N GLY A 85 4.79 13.50 8.26
CA GLY A 85 5.95 12.97 8.98
C GLY A 85 6.80 11.97 8.19
N THR A 86 7.81 11.39 8.86
CA THR A 86 8.74 10.40 8.30
C THR A 86 9.07 9.33 9.36
N GLY A 87 9.83 8.31 8.97
CA GLY A 87 10.23 7.21 9.83
C GLY A 87 9.36 5.97 9.69
N MET A 88 9.40 5.11 10.70
CA MET A 88 8.58 3.90 10.75
C MET A 88 7.13 4.27 11.07
N LYS A 89 6.20 3.88 10.20
CA LYS A 89 4.76 4.12 10.36
C LYS A 89 4.03 2.79 10.17
N THR A 90 3.09 2.50 11.07
CA THR A 90 2.26 1.30 11.02
C THR A 90 0.80 1.72 11.14
N GLY A 91 -0.03 1.28 10.21
CA GLY A 91 -1.45 1.58 10.17
C GLY A 91 -2.27 0.77 11.18
N ALA A 92 -3.57 1.05 11.21
CA ALA A 92 -4.52 0.24 11.94
C ALA A 92 -4.82 -1.07 11.18
N TRP A 93 -5.34 -2.06 11.91
CA TRP A 93 -5.88 -3.27 11.30
C TRP A 93 -7.24 -2.96 10.68
N GLY A 94 -7.39 -3.27 9.39
CA GLY A 94 -8.64 -3.21 8.65
C GLY A 94 -9.13 -4.61 8.31
N SER A 95 -10.45 -4.79 8.23
CA SER A 95 -11.06 -6.07 7.87
C SER A 95 -10.90 -6.35 6.39
N LEU A 96 -10.36 -7.52 6.05
CA LEU A 96 -10.23 -7.97 4.68
C LEU A 96 -11.62 -8.29 4.10
N VAL A 97 -11.88 -7.82 2.89
CA VAL A 97 -13.13 -8.09 2.16
C VAL A 97 -13.26 -9.57 1.79
N GLU A 98 -14.47 -10.12 1.88
CA GLU A 98 -14.71 -11.56 1.71
C GLU A 98 -14.25 -12.05 0.34
N GLU A 99 -14.50 -11.27 -0.72
CA GLU A 99 -14.11 -11.58 -2.08
C GLU A 99 -12.58 -11.58 -2.31
N ALA A 100 -11.79 -11.04 -1.37
CA ALA A 100 -10.34 -11.12 -1.41
C ALA A 100 -9.78 -12.38 -0.71
N ARG A 101 -10.62 -13.15 0.00
CA ARG A 101 -10.20 -14.35 0.77
C ARG A 101 -10.05 -15.57 -0.14
N GLY A 102 -8.93 -15.61 -0.87
CA GLY A 102 -8.55 -16.70 -1.74
C GLY A 102 -7.18 -16.46 -2.38
N ASP A 103 -6.86 -17.19 -3.44
CA ASP A 103 -5.67 -16.94 -4.27
C ASP A 103 -5.89 -15.72 -5.18
N VAL A 104 -5.30 -14.58 -4.77
CA VAL A 104 -5.53 -13.28 -5.40
C VAL A 104 -4.21 -12.59 -5.75
N LEU A 105 -4.27 -11.60 -6.63
CA LEU A 105 -3.20 -10.62 -6.81
C LEU A 105 -3.42 -9.43 -5.90
N LEU A 106 -2.37 -8.98 -5.24
CA LEU A 106 -2.31 -7.75 -4.46
C LEU A 106 -1.44 -6.71 -5.16
N ARG A 107 -1.80 -5.44 -4.98
CA ARG A 107 -0.97 -4.27 -5.28
C ARG A 107 -1.21 -3.18 -4.24
N LEU A 108 -0.28 -2.23 -4.17
CA LEU A 108 -0.48 -1.01 -3.40
C LEU A 108 -0.75 0.13 -4.35
N ASP A 109 -1.75 0.93 -4.03
CA ASP A 109 -2.04 2.18 -4.72
C ASP A 109 -1.76 3.35 -3.77
N GLY A 110 -1.32 4.46 -4.32
CA GLY A 110 -1.27 5.74 -3.65
C GLY A 110 -2.33 6.68 -4.21
N GLN A 111 -2.82 7.57 -3.36
CA GLN A 111 -3.87 8.52 -3.69
C GLN A 111 -3.68 9.84 -2.93
N ASP A 112 -4.32 10.90 -3.42
CA ASP A 112 -4.32 12.24 -2.83
C ASP A 112 -2.92 12.86 -2.71
N GLY A 113 -2.02 12.49 -3.63
CA GLY A 113 -0.83 13.27 -3.92
C GLY A 113 -1.15 14.63 -4.56
N ASN A 114 -0.13 15.30 -5.08
CA ASN A 114 -0.29 16.60 -5.75
C ASN A 114 0.47 16.70 -7.09
N GLY A 115 1.06 15.61 -7.56
CA GLY A 115 1.86 15.57 -8.79
C GLY A 115 3.19 16.33 -8.70
N VAL A 116 3.65 16.69 -7.50
CA VAL A 116 4.89 17.46 -7.27
C VAL A 116 5.73 16.87 -6.14
N ALA A 117 5.09 16.41 -5.06
CA ALA A 117 5.79 15.81 -3.93
C ALA A 117 6.38 14.45 -4.33
N ASP A 118 7.58 14.20 -3.79
CA ASP A 118 8.40 13.03 -4.10
C ASP A 118 8.57 12.15 -2.85
N PRO A 119 7.51 11.47 -2.35
CA PRO A 119 7.67 10.60 -1.20
C PRO A 119 8.66 9.47 -1.50
N SER A 120 9.42 9.05 -0.50
CA SER A 120 10.39 7.97 -0.66
C SER A 120 10.36 6.99 0.51
N PHE A 121 10.56 5.72 0.20
CA PHE A 121 10.36 4.61 1.12
C PHE A 121 11.56 3.67 1.12
N ARG A 122 12.04 3.30 2.31
CA ARG A 122 13.04 2.23 2.49
C ARG A 122 12.37 0.88 2.65
N TYR A 123 11.15 0.87 3.17
CA TYR A 123 10.36 -0.33 3.41
C TYR A 123 8.90 -0.04 3.18
N ILE A 124 8.21 -1.01 2.59
CA ILE A 124 6.77 -1.06 2.49
C ILE A 124 6.40 -2.54 2.69
N GLY A 125 5.44 -2.79 3.58
CA GLY A 125 5.03 -4.13 3.96
C GLY A 125 3.53 -4.21 4.23
N ILE A 126 3.00 -5.42 4.06
CA ILE A 126 1.64 -5.79 4.40
C ILE A 126 1.76 -6.83 5.52
N GLU A 127 1.06 -6.60 6.61
CA GLU A 127 0.92 -7.57 7.70
C GLU A 127 -0.48 -8.18 7.63
N LEU A 128 -0.58 -9.50 7.82
CA LEU A 128 -1.80 -10.29 7.64
C LEU A 128 -2.05 -11.11 8.90
N ARG A 129 -3.32 -11.29 9.29
CA ARG A 129 -3.72 -12.19 10.38
C ARG A 129 -5.13 -12.75 10.25
#